data_AF-A0A9D9M5Y3-F1
#
_entry.id   AF-A0A9D9M5Y3-F1
#
_cell.length_a   1.000
_cell.length_b   1.000
_cell.length_c   1.000
_cell.angle_alpha   90.00
_cell.angle_beta   90.00
_cell.angle_gamma   90.00
#
_symmetry.space_group_name_H-M   'P 1'
#
loop_
_entity.id
_entity.type
_entity.pdbx_description
1 polymer ?
#
loop_
_entity_poly.entity_id
_entity_poly.type
_entity_poly.pdbx_seq_one_letter_code
_entity_poly.pdbx_strand_id
1 'polypeptide(L)'
;MKKVLLSIFLLIAVVQGTWATAYKYYIVEKSGSTLFFKGSDTAPSGKFQWNITDNSLEKWTWMDENLRGSYTKAVFEPSFAEARPTNMKSWFFLMNNLEKIEGLQYLNTSMVTRMDFLFAGCEKLKELNLIYFNTSNVESMAFMFTDCKALKTIYVGDGWDTSKLTYLGSGLLFTKCESLVGETGAMVDLEKVETQNAANAYVGEGGYLTSEDTYWETHMADDFIQIDDNSYVITYKGEMALLAHKVNTGTTFAGKTFVLAKDIIYNGESNNYTPIGSSDTKFFAGTFDGQGHTISGINLENNGRQALFATIGGDATIKNITLDNSSINNTSKAIAAGIVGRIADGGTIENCHVTENVTITGMGFVGGIVGNTDKGRITIAGCTCAASITNNGSGYPTGGIAAYLGFDNVNGDTDVRLKDCLYYGNMLSGEENKTGGIVGRYITSNISSVSFSNNFYAYPDANLKAIGTKAHRNGTVKETFGVDIDRDHGAVHTRVVSSAAEIEEMGSQSGAAYAKGIVIFDDGAMYNNVYYSAAPAVFPKSGVTTDIQSVDNGKWTMDHSWYTLDGRKLGEKPTQKGIYIYNGKKVMING
;
A
#
# COMPACT_ATOMS: atom_id res chain seq x y z
N MET A 1 10.11 8.53 -50.10
CA MET A 1 8.88 9.31 -49.86
C MET A 1 7.73 8.32 -50.01
N LYS A 2 7.19 7.66 -48.97
CA LYS A 2 6.46 8.16 -47.77
C LYS A 2 5.34 9.13 -48.14
N LYS A 3 4.10 8.75 -47.76
CA LYS A 3 2.81 9.48 -47.63
C LYS A 3 1.68 8.83 -48.48
N VAL A 4 0.44 8.55 -48.07
CA VAL A 4 -0.43 8.61 -46.85
C VAL A 4 -1.63 7.69 -47.22
N LEU A 5 -2.19 6.80 -46.39
CA LEU A 5 -3.40 6.92 -45.52
C LEU A 5 -3.63 5.50 -44.95
N LEU A 6 -3.57 5.25 -43.65
CA LEU A 6 -4.58 5.48 -42.61
C LEU A 6 -5.94 4.80 -42.91
N SER A 7 -6.29 3.74 -42.16
CA SER A 7 -7.60 3.58 -41.48
C SER A 7 -7.73 2.24 -40.72
N ILE A 8 -7.75 2.36 -39.38
CA ILE A 8 -8.72 1.72 -38.47
C ILE A 8 -8.72 0.19 -38.36
N PHE A 9 -8.04 -0.34 -37.35
CA PHE A 9 -8.58 -1.32 -36.41
C PHE A 9 -7.85 -1.16 -35.07
N LEU A 10 -8.42 -0.30 -34.21
CA LEU A 10 -8.10 -0.25 -32.79
C LEU A 10 -8.81 -1.43 -32.13
N LEU A 11 -8.22 -2.63 -32.19
CA LEU A 11 -8.66 -3.73 -31.35
C LEU A 11 -8.09 -3.49 -29.96
N ILE A 12 -8.99 -3.37 -29.00
CA ILE A 12 -8.73 -3.33 -27.56
C ILE A 12 -7.90 -4.58 -27.21
N ALA A 13 -6.58 -4.44 -27.20
CA ALA A 13 -5.72 -5.32 -26.44
C ALA A 13 -5.75 -4.78 -25.02
N VAL A 14 -6.73 -5.23 -24.23
CA VAL A 14 -6.47 -5.41 -22.80
C VAL A 14 -5.27 -6.34 -22.78
N VAL A 15 -4.09 -5.78 -22.55
CA VAL A 15 -2.93 -6.56 -22.11
C VAL A 15 -3.38 -7.10 -20.77
N GLN A 16 -4.03 -8.26 -20.80
CA GLN A 16 -3.94 -9.19 -19.69
C GLN A 16 -2.45 -9.34 -19.52
N GLY A 17 -1.91 -8.70 -18.48
CA GLY A 17 -0.53 -8.90 -18.08
C GLY A 17 -0.31 -10.40 -18.14
N THR A 18 0.67 -10.81 -18.94
CA THR A 18 1.11 -12.19 -18.94
C THR A 18 1.48 -12.48 -17.50
N TRP A 19 0.57 -13.14 -16.79
CA TRP A 19 0.84 -13.66 -15.45
C TRP A 19 2.22 -14.29 -15.54
N ALA A 20 3.16 -13.86 -14.71
CA ALA A 20 4.41 -14.57 -14.54
C ALA A 20 4.03 -16.04 -14.38
N THR A 21 4.39 -16.85 -15.38
CA THR A 21 3.96 -18.24 -15.44
C THR A 21 4.45 -18.92 -14.17
N ALA A 22 3.54 -19.45 -13.35
CA ALA A 22 3.91 -20.20 -12.17
C ALA A 22 4.88 -21.32 -12.58
N TYR A 23 6.14 -21.22 -12.14
CA TYR A 23 7.16 -22.19 -12.50
C TYR A 23 6.76 -23.58 -12.00
N LYS A 24 6.93 -24.58 -12.85
CA LYS A 24 6.59 -25.98 -12.49
C LYS A 24 7.52 -26.55 -11.43
N TYR A 25 8.73 -26.00 -11.31
CA TYR A 25 9.79 -26.45 -10.42
C TYR A 25 10.55 -25.25 -9.84
N TYR A 26 11.18 -25.45 -8.69
CA TYR A 26 12.19 -24.54 -8.14
C TYR A 26 13.49 -25.32 -7.95
N ILE A 27 14.61 -24.70 -8.31
CA ILE A 27 15.92 -25.36 -8.36
C ILE A 27 16.97 -24.52 -7.64
N VAL A 28 18.05 -25.18 -7.22
CA VAL A 28 19.28 -24.54 -6.74
C VAL A 28 20.36 -24.81 -7.77
N GLU A 29 20.78 -23.77 -8.49
CA GLU A 29 21.90 -23.82 -9.43
C GLU A 29 23.19 -23.39 -8.73
N LYS A 30 24.30 -24.00 -9.14
CA LYS A 30 25.63 -23.72 -8.58
C LYS A 30 26.47 -23.05 -9.67
N SER A 31 27.07 -21.90 -9.34
CA SER A 31 28.07 -21.25 -10.20
C SER A 31 29.20 -20.71 -9.34
N GLY A 32 30.40 -21.30 -9.50
CA GLY A 32 31.52 -21.04 -8.60
C GLY A 32 31.16 -21.33 -7.13
N SER A 33 31.39 -20.34 -6.26
CA SER A 33 31.04 -20.40 -4.83
C SER A 33 29.64 -19.84 -4.51
N THR A 34 28.79 -19.61 -5.52
CA THR A 34 27.45 -19.03 -5.35
C THR A 34 26.35 -20.06 -5.63
N LEU A 35 25.34 -20.07 -4.74
CA LEU A 35 24.09 -20.80 -4.90
C LEU A 35 22.99 -19.86 -5.41
N PHE A 36 22.27 -20.27 -6.46
CA PHE A 36 21.15 -19.52 -7.05
C PHE A 36 19.85 -20.30 -6.87
N PHE A 37 18.92 -19.74 -6.11
CA PHE A 37 17.58 -20.27 -5.91
C PHE A 37 16.64 -19.60 -6.91
N LYS A 38 16.05 -20.39 -7.82
CA LYS A 38 15.23 -19.85 -8.92
C LYS A 38 14.12 -20.79 -9.37
N GLY A 39 13.10 -20.22 -10.01
CA GLY A 39 12.04 -20.97 -10.69
C GLY A 39 12.53 -21.60 -11.99
N SER A 40 11.93 -22.72 -12.40
CA SER A 40 12.22 -23.44 -13.63
C SER A 40 10.99 -24.10 -14.24
N ASP A 41 10.83 -24.01 -15.55
CA ASP A 41 9.78 -24.71 -16.31
C ASP A 41 10.17 -26.15 -16.68
N THR A 42 11.45 -26.49 -16.54
CA THR A 42 11.99 -27.80 -16.86
C THR A 42 12.22 -28.61 -15.59
N ALA A 43 11.68 -29.82 -15.54
CA ALA A 43 12.08 -30.81 -14.54
C ALA A 43 13.56 -31.13 -14.77
N PRO A 44 14.48 -30.89 -13.82
CA PRO A 44 15.88 -31.18 -14.09
C PRO A 44 16.06 -32.69 -14.25
N SER A 45 16.99 -33.09 -15.12
CA SER A 45 17.38 -34.49 -15.29
C SER A 45 17.98 -35.01 -13.97
N GLY A 46 17.18 -35.74 -13.20
CA GLY A 46 17.49 -36.15 -11.83
C GLY A 46 16.60 -35.42 -10.83
N LYS A 47 15.40 -35.95 -10.59
CA LYS A 47 14.42 -35.63 -9.53
C LYS A 47 14.70 -34.36 -8.68
N PHE A 48 14.13 -33.22 -9.07
CA PHE A 48 13.89 -32.10 -8.14
C PHE A 48 12.40 -31.77 -8.14
N GLN A 49 11.63 -32.54 -7.37
CA GLN A 49 10.27 -32.19 -7.01
C GLN A 49 10.27 -31.71 -5.56
N TRP A 50 9.94 -30.43 -5.39
CA TRP A 50 9.68 -29.85 -4.08
C TRP A 50 8.22 -30.04 -3.72
N ASN A 51 7.89 -31.21 -3.17
CA ASN A 51 6.78 -31.25 -2.21
C ASN A 51 7.39 -31.00 -0.83
N ILE A 52 7.43 -29.72 -0.45
CA ILE A 52 7.76 -29.24 0.89
C ILE A 52 6.56 -29.56 1.78
N THR A 53 6.25 -30.84 1.98
CA THR A 53 5.19 -31.32 2.90
C THR A 53 5.66 -32.57 3.63
N ASP A 54 6.84 -33.09 3.29
CA ASP A 54 7.40 -34.26 3.94
C ASP A 54 8.18 -33.85 5.20
N ASN A 55 7.49 -33.90 6.35
CA ASN A 55 8.08 -33.74 7.67
C ASN A 55 9.13 -34.81 8.03
N SER A 56 9.38 -35.80 7.16
CA SER A 56 10.36 -36.88 7.42
C SER A 56 11.79 -36.56 6.97
N LEU A 57 12.01 -35.53 6.15
CA LEU A 57 13.36 -35.19 5.66
C LEU A 57 13.99 -34.11 6.54
N GLU A 58 14.90 -34.54 7.43
CA GLU A 58 15.57 -33.66 8.40
C GLU A 58 16.62 -32.71 7.81
N LYS A 59 16.99 -32.87 6.52
CA LYS A 59 18.06 -32.15 5.83
C LYS A 59 17.82 -32.13 4.32
N TRP A 60 18.40 -31.16 3.61
CA TRP A 60 18.47 -31.20 2.14
C TRP A 60 19.26 -32.43 1.68
N THR A 61 18.63 -33.29 0.91
CA THR A 61 19.27 -34.48 0.35
C THR A 61 20.21 -34.17 -0.83
N TRP A 62 20.25 -32.92 -1.34
CA TRP A 62 21.11 -32.52 -2.47
C TRP A 62 22.47 -31.91 -2.07
N MET A 63 22.62 -31.48 -0.83
CA MET A 63 23.83 -30.79 -0.41
C MET A 63 24.81 -31.80 0.17
N ASP A 64 25.80 -32.17 -0.65
CA ASP A 64 26.97 -32.91 -0.17
C ASP A 64 27.55 -32.18 1.05
N GLU A 65 27.52 -32.84 2.20
CA GLU A 65 27.98 -32.26 3.46
C GLU A 65 29.44 -31.83 3.37
N ASN A 66 30.23 -32.45 2.48
CA ASN A 66 31.63 -32.10 2.23
C ASN A 66 31.79 -30.79 1.45
N LEU A 67 30.75 -30.33 0.75
CA LEU A 67 30.80 -29.11 -0.08
C LEU A 67 30.23 -27.88 0.61
N ARG A 68 29.66 -27.98 1.81
CA ARG A 68 29.02 -26.84 2.51
C ARG A 68 29.97 -25.67 2.72
N GLY A 69 31.23 -25.94 3.04
CA GLY A 69 32.27 -24.93 3.19
C GLY A 69 32.79 -24.34 1.88
N SER A 70 32.31 -24.78 0.71
CA SER A 70 32.75 -24.21 -0.58
C SER A 70 31.95 -22.98 -1.02
N TYR A 71 30.79 -22.74 -0.41
CA TYR A 71 29.88 -21.67 -0.80
C TYR A 71 30.11 -20.42 0.05
N THR A 72 30.23 -19.28 -0.61
CA THR A 72 30.41 -17.97 0.04
C THR A 72 29.20 -17.06 -0.14
N LYS A 73 28.28 -17.39 -1.07
CA LYS A 73 27.13 -16.56 -1.39
C LYS A 73 25.89 -17.40 -1.73
N ALA A 74 24.72 -16.93 -1.31
CA ALA A 74 23.42 -17.44 -1.75
C ALA A 74 22.58 -16.29 -2.33
N VAL A 75 21.86 -16.57 -3.43
CA VAL A 75 21.03 -15.59 -4.13
C VAL A 75 19.67 -16.20 -4.41
N PHE A 76 18.61 -15.57 -3.91
CA PHE A 76 17.24 -15.86 -4.33
C PHE A 76 16.86 -14.93 -5.48
N GLU A 77 16.55 -15.50 -6.64
CA GLU A 77 16.15 -14.73 -7.82
C GLU A 77 14.66 -14.34 -7.75
N PRO A 78 14.22 -13.29 -8.46
CA PRO A 78 12.79 -12.93 -8.54
C PRO A 78 11.87 -14.09 -8.94
N SER A 79 12.37 -14.99 -9.79
CA SER A 79 11.66 -16.21 -10.22
C SER A 79 11.34 -17.19 -9.08
N PHE A 80 11.95 -17.02 -7.90
CA PHE A 80 11.68 -17.83 -6.71
C PHE A 80 10.51 -17.31 -5.86
N ALA A 81 9.97 -16.12 -6.14
CA ALA A 81 8.94 -15.46 -5.34
C ALA A 81 7.66 -16.28 -5.13
N GLU A 82 7.35 -17.20 -6.05
CA GLU A 82 6.18 -18.09 -5.98
C GLU A 82 6.42 -19.40 -5.22
N ALA A 83 7.65 -19.67 -4.77
CA ALA A 83 7.95 -20.81 -3.92
C ALA A 83 7.25 -20.64 -2.55
N ARG A 84 6.71 -21.73 -2.00
CA ARG A 84 6.03 -21.75 -0.69
C ARG A 84 6.58 -22.89 0.18
N PRO A 85 7.79 -22.77 0.71
CA PRO A 85 8.30 -23.74 1.68
C PRO A 85 7.38 -23.85 2.91
N THR A 86 7.13 -25.09 3.35
CA THR A 86 6.56 -25.38 4.67
C THR A 86 7.61 -25.81 5.69
N ASN A 87 8.82 -26.18 5.24
CA ASN A 87 9.92 -26.61 6.09
C ASN A 87 11.25 -26.05 5.55
N MET A 88 11.93 -25.29 6.40
CA MET A 88 13.21 -24.65 6.13
C MET A 88 14.35 -25.16 7.01
N LYS A 89 14.16 -26.31 7.67
CA LYS A 89 15.18 -26.90 8.55
C LYS A 89 16.51 -27.09 7.81
N SER A 90 17.57 -26.55 8.40
CA SER A 90 18.97 -26.73 7.98
C SER A 90 19.33 -26.22 6.58
N TRP A 91 18.69 -25.18 6.03
CA TRP A 91 19.01 -24.73 4.67
C TRP A 91 20.42 -24.22 4.41
N PHE A 92 21.02 -23.54 5.39
CA PHE A 92 22.40 -23.06 5.32
C PHE A 92 23.28 -23.70 6.40
N PHE A 93 22.84 -24.84 6.96
CA PHE A 93 23.50 -25.49 8.08
C PHE A 93 24.96 -25.89 7.76
N LEU A 94 25.91 -25.43 8.58
CA LEU A 94 27.36 -25.60 8.46
C LEU A 94 27.97 -25.03 7.17
N MET A 95 27.33 -24.05 6.53
CA MET A 95 27.97 -23.26 5.48
C MET A 95 28.93 -22.23 6.09
N ASN A 96 30.02 -22.71 6.68
CA ASN A 96 30.96 -21.91 7.47
C ASN A 96 31.68 -20.79 6.70
N ASN A 97 31.69 -20.85 5.37
CA ASN A 97 32.25 -19.80 4.51
C ASN A 97 31.20 -18.86 3.91
N LEU A 98 29.91 -19.04 4.22
CA LEU A 98 28.83 -18.18 3.70
C LEU A 98 28.97 -16.76 4.29
N GLU A 99 29.17 -15.78 3.42
CA GLU A 99 29.39 -14.38 3.79
C GLU A 99 28.17 -13.50 3.49
N LYS A 100 27.35 -13.88 2.50
CA LYS A 100 26.24 -13.05 2.02
C LYS A 100 25.06 -13.88 1.52
N ILE A 101 23.86 -13.44 1.84
CA ILE A 101 22.61 -13.94 1.28
C ILE A 101 21.86 -12.75 0.67
N GLU A 102 21.49 -12.85 -0.59
CA GLU A 102 20.78 -11.80 -1.33
C GLU A 102 19.41 -12.32 -1.80
N GLY A 103 18.47 -11.40 -1.99
CA GLY A 103 17.17 -11.73 -2.58
C GLY A 103 16.15 -12.33 -1.60
N LEU A 104 16.36 -12.25 -0.28
CA LEU A 104 15.46 -12.83 0.72
C LEU A 104 14.01 -12.29 0.65
N GLN A 105 13.79 -11.13 0.00
CA GLN A 105 12.45 -10.65 -0.35
C GLN A 105 11.67 -11.58 -1.29
N TYR A 106 12.37 -12.42 -2.06
CA TYR A 106 11.78 -13.41 -2.97
C TYR A 106 11.60 -14.78 -2.31
N LEU A 107 11.84 -14.88 -0.99
CA LEU A 107 11.65 -16.11 -0.21
C LEU A 107 10.39 -15.97 0.65
N ASN A 108 9.27 -16.49 0.15
CA ASN A 108 8.02 -16.46 0.92
C ASN A 108 8.01 -17.52 2.03
N THR A 109 8.05 -17.06 3.28
CA THR A 109 8.10 -17.93 4.48
C THR A 109 6.75 -18.10 5.19
N SER A 110 5.66 -17.55 4.64
CA SER A 110 4.34 -17.54 5.30
C SER A 110 3.76 -18.91 5.65
N MET A 111 4.18 -19.97 4.95
CA MET A 111 3.71 -21.35 5.18
C MET A 111 4.70 -22.20 5.99
N VAL A 112 5.85 -21.64 6.39
CA VAL A 112 6.92 -22.39 7.06
C VAL A 112 6.54 -22.68 8.50
N THR A 113 6.63 -23.94 8.90
CA THR A 113 6.39 -24.40 10.28
C THR A 113 7.69 -24.74 11.02
N ARG A 114 8.80 -24.97 10.30
CA ARG A 114 10.09 -25.39 10.86
C ARG A 114 11.26 -24.60 10.27
N MET A 115 12.10 -24.00 11.11
CA MET A 115 13.31 -23.25 10.76
C MET A 115 14.54 -23.70 11.59
N ASP A 116 14.52 -24.90 12.18
CA ASP A 116 15.61 -25.39 13.01
C ASP A 116 16.95 -25.39 12.24
N PHE A 117 18.02 -24.96 12.90
CA PHE A 117 19.39 -24.94 12.33
C PHE A 117 19.51 -24.18 10.99
N LEU A 118 18.56 -23.31 10.62
CA LEU A 118 18.52 -22.69 9.28
C LEU A 118 19.85 -22.05 8.90
N PHE A 119 20.48 -21.32 9.83
CA PHE A 119 21.77 -20.65 9.64
C PHE A 119 22.88 -21.18 10.58
N ALA A 120 22.65 -22.28 11.30
CA ALA A 120 23.62 -22.76 12.28
C ALA A 120 24.97 -23.06 11.64
N GLY A 121 26.05 -22.54 12.23
CA GLY A 121 27.42 -22.69 11.74
C GLY A 121 27.78 -21.85 10.53
N CYS A 122 27.01 -20.81 10.19
CA CYS A 122 27.41 -19.78 9.23
C CYS A 122 28.44 -18.82 9.84
N GLU A 123 29.65 -19.32 10.13
CA GLU A 123 30.67 -18.63 10.93
C GLU A 123 31.18 -17.30 10.34
N LYS A 124 31.04 -17.08 9.02
CA LYS A 124 31.47 -15.85 8.33
C LYS A 124 30.36 -14.85 8.01
N LEU A 125 29.10 -15.20 8.23
CA LEU A 125 27.98 -14.31 7.96
C LEU A 125 28.00 -13.18 8.99
N LYS A 126 28.07 -11.92 8.54
CA LYS A 126 28.21 -10.75 9.42
C LYS A 126 26.89 -10.06 9.72
N GLU A 127 26.01 -10.03 8.74
CA GLU A 127 24.71 -9.36 8.82
C GLU A 127 23.69 -10.25 8.11
N LEU A 128 22.46 -10.24 8.59
CA LEU A 128 21.38 -11.00 8.00
C LEU A 128 20.10 -10.18 7.98
N ASN A 129 19.59 -9.94 6.76
CA ASN A 129 18.35 -9.22 6.55
C ASN A 129 17.16 -10.21 6.45
N LEU A 130 16.38 -10.31 7.53
CA LEU A 130 15.16 -11.13 7.60
C LEU A 130 13.89 -10.27 7.65
N ILE A 131 13.92 -9.00 7.23
CA ILE A 131 12.76 -8.11 7.36
C ILE A 131 11.51 -8.63 6.63
N TYR A 132 11.68 -9.46 5.60
CA TYR A 132 10.57 -10.07 4.84
C TYR A 132 10.11 -11.43 5.38
N PHE A 133 10.69 -11.92 6.47
CA PHE A 133 10.29 -13.21 7.04
C PHE A 133 8.96 -13.09 7.78
N ASN A 134 8.07 -14.03 7.52
CA ASN A 134 6.87 -14.27 8.31
C ASN A 134 7.06 -15.56 9.12
N THR A 135 7.23 -15.43 10.43
CA THR A 135 7.42 -16.57 11.35
C THR A 135 6.16 -16.92 12.14
N SER A 136 5.01 -16.30 11.84
CA SER A 136 3.73 -16.50 12.55
C SER A 136 3.17 -17.92 12.50
N ASN A 137 3.69 -18.78 11.61
CA ASN A 137 3.35 -20.21 11.53
C ASN A 137 4.47 -21.14 12.00
N VAL A 138 5.62 -20.59 12.41
CA VAL A 138 6.80 -21.36 12.82
C VAL A 138 6.59 -21.92 14.23
N GLU A 139 6.60 -23.24 14.33
CA GLU A 139 6.47 -23.98 15.60
C GLU A 139 7.83 -24.26 16.25
N SER A 140 8.90 -24.22 15.43
CA SER A 140 10.27 -24.41 15.89
C SER A 140 11.30 -23.68 15.04
N MET A 141 12.21 -23.00 15.73
CA MET A 141 13.42 -22.36 15.19
C MET A 141 14.65 -22.76 16.03
N ALA A 142 14.66 -23.98 16.57
CA ALA A 142 15.70 -24.43 17.50
C ALA A 142 17.09 -24.31 16.84
N PHE A 143 18.05 -23.73 17.57
CA PHE A 143 19.43 -23.55 17.11
C PHE A 143 19.59 -22.76 15.80
N MET A 144 18.61 -21.94 15.37
CA MET A 144 18.61 -21.30 14.05
C MET A 144 19.92 -20.56 13.74
N PHE A 145 20.52 -19.87 14.71
CA PHE A 145 21.74 -19.07 14.55
C PHE A 145 22.95 -19.63 15.30
N THR A 146 22.86 -20.81 15.89
CA THR A 146 23.94 -21.36 16.72
C THR A 146 25.27 -21.36 15.98
N ASP A 147 26.34 -20.93 16.66
CA ASP A 147 27.72 -20.89 16.14
C ASP A 147 27.92 -19.90 14.96
N CYS A 148 27.03 -18.94 14.76
CA CYS A 148 27.25 -17.80 13.85
C CYS A 148 28.17 -16.74 14.49
N LYS A 149 29.44 -17.07 14.67
CA LYS A 149 30.39 -16.27 15.48
C LYS A 149 30.62 -14.86 14.97
N ALA A 150 30.58 -14.64 13.65
CA ALA A 150 30.78 -13.31 13.05
C ALA A 150 29.49 -12.48 12.90
N LEU A 151 28.32 -13.06 13.19
CA LEU A 151 27.02 -12.42 12.98
C LEU A 151 26.84 -11.31 14.01
N LYS A 152 26.80 -10.07 13.53
CA LYS A 152 26.69 -8.86 14.34
C LYS A 152 25.28 -8.34 14.43
N THR A 153 24.51 -8.46 13.36
CA THR A 153 23.19 -7.83 13.25
C THR A 153 22.22 -8.75 12.51
N ILE A 154 21.02 -8.87 13.06
CA ILE A 154 19.88 -9.56 12.43
C ILE A 154 18.74 -8.55 12.34
N TYR A 155 18.38 -8.17 11.13
CA TYR A 155 17.25 -7.28 10.87
C TYR A 155 15.98 -8.09 10.74
N VAL A 156 14.92 -7.67 11.42
CA VAL A 156 13.58 -8.28 11.35
C VAL A 156 12.53 -7.20 11.17
N GLY A 157 11.36 -7.57 10.64
CA GLY A 157 10.21 -6.67 10.54
C GLY A 157 8.99 -7.26 11.25
N ASP A 158 7.82 -6.63 11.07
CA ASP A 158 6.55 -7.03 11.72
C ASP A 158 6.16 -8.51 11.57
N GLY A 159 6.65 -9.21 10.54
CA GLY A 159 6.39 -10.62 10.32
C GLY A 159 7.13 -11.55 11.29
N TRP A 160 8.09 -11.03 12.07
CA TRP A 160 8.83 -11.79 13.07
C TRP A 160 8.00 -11.98 14.34
N ASP A 161 7.28 -13.09 14.37
CA ASP A 161 6.43 -13.54 15.46
C ASP A 161 6.95 -14.87 16.03
N THR A 162 7.26 -14.88 17.33
CA THR A 162 7.74 -16.05 18.06
C THR A 162 6.67 -16.68 18.97
N SER A 163 5.42 -16.19 18.91
CA SER A 163 4.32 -16.59 19.80
C SER A 163 3.91 -18.06 19.67
N LYS A 164 4.16 -18.69 18.52
CA LYS A 164 3.86 -20.12 18.27
C LYS A 164 4.99 -21.09 18.62
N LEU A 165 6.14 -20.60 19.10
CA LEU A 165 7.24 -21.48 19.44
C LEU A 165 6.91 -22.36 20.64
N THR A 166 7.10 -23.67 20.48
CA THR A 166 7.03 -24.60 21.61
C THR A 166 8.29 -24.48 22.49
N TYR A 167 8.21 -24.90 23.77
CA TYR A 167 9.35 -24.85 24.69
C TYR A 167 10.61 -25.58 24.16
N LEU A 168 10.42 -26.71 23.47
CA LEU A 168 11.51 -27.44 22.80
C LEU A 168 11.91 -26.77 21.47
N GLY A 169 10.96 -26.10 20.81
CA GLY A 169 11.14 -25.47 19.52
C GLY A 169 11.92 -24.16 19.55
N SER A 170 12.16 -23.57 20.72
CA SER A 170 12.86 -22.30 20.92
C SER A 170 14.34 -22.46 21.34
N GLY A 171 14.78 -23.69 21.63
CA GLY A 171 16.07 -23.97 22.27
C GLY A 171 17.28 -23.32 21.61
N LEU A 172 18.12 -22.66 22.44
CA LEU A 172 19.51 -22.27 22.13
C LEU A 172 19.69 -21.44 20.85
N LEU A 173 18.73 -20.58 20.53
CA LEU A 173 18.63 -19.82 19.28
C LEU A 173 19.94 -19.08 18.89
N PHE A 174 20.55 -18.36 19.84
CA PHE A 174 21.76 -17.54 19.63
C PHE A 174 23.02 -18.08 20.33
N THR A 175 23.06 -19.38 20.66
CA THR A 175 24.23 -19.97 21.32
C THR A 175 25.50 -19.79 20.48
N LYS A 176 26.57 -19.26 21.08
CA LYS A 176 27.84 -18.93 20.41
C LYS A 176 27.73 -17.87 19.30
N CYS A 177 26.70 -17.03 19.32
CA CYS A 177 26.65 -15.79 18.54
C CYS A 177 27.43 -14.68 19.26
N GLU A 178 28.74 -14.85 19.39
CA GLU A 178 29.60 -14.00 20.25
C GLU A 178 29.68 -12.53 19.80
N SER A 179 29.40 -12.24 18.53
CA SER A 179 29.44 -10.89 17.97
C SER A 179 28.06 -10.21 17.88
N LEU A 180 26.97 -10.91 18.22
CA LEU A 180 25.61 -10.41 17.98
C LEU A 180 25.25 -9.31 18.97
N VAL A 181 24.77 -8.20 18.43
CA VAL A 181 24.36 -7.02 19.19
C VAL A 181 22.97 -6.60 18.72
N GLY A 182 22.01 -6.55 19.65
CA GLY A 182 20.67 -6.03 19.39
C GLY A 182 20.67 -4.51 19.19
N GLU A 183 19.56 -3.97 18.72
CA GLU A 183 19.43 -2.54 18.37
C GLU A 183 19.88 -1.58 19.47
N THR A 184 19.57 -1.89 20.73
CA THR A 184 19.92 -1.04 21.88
C THR A 184 21.30 -1.36 22.47
N GLY A 185 22.14 -2.12 21.76
CA GLY A 185 23.48 -2.51 22.21
C GLY A 185 23.54 -3.76 23.09
N ALA A 186 22.42 -4.48 23.26
CA ALA A 186 22.38 -5.70 24.08
C ALA A 186 23.23 -6.81 23.42
N MET A 187 24.16 -7.39 24.17
CA MET A 187 25.01 -8.50 23.73
C MET A 187 24.48 -9.83 24.25
N VAL A 188 24.80 -10.92 23.55
CA VAL A 188 24.43 -12.28 23.97
C VAL A 188 25.10 -12.62 25.30
N ASP A 189 24.29 -12.90 26.33
CA ASP A 189 24.77 -13.35 27.65
C ASP A 189 25.12 -14.84 27.58
N LEU A 190 26.41 -15.14 27.42
CA LEU A 190 26.94 -16.49 27.25
C LEU A 190 26.77 -17.38 28.50
N GLU A 191 26.49 -16.80 29.67
CA GLU A 191 26.35 -17.53 30.94
C GLU A 191 24.88 -17.93 31.26
N LYS A 192 23.89 -17.34 30.57
CA LYS A 192 22.44 -17.64 30.76
C LYS A 192 21.78 -18.39 29.60
N VAL A 193 22.60 -18.88 28.67
CA VAL A 193 22.20 -19.50 27.41
C VAL A 193 21.20 -20.65 27.58
N GLU A 194 21.24 -21.39 28.69
CA GLU A 194 20.39 -22.58 28.91
C GLU A 194 18.96 -22.26 29.39
N THR A 195 18.64 -21.01 29.77
CA THR A 195 17.31 -20.69 30.36
C THR A 195 16.55 -19.51 29.74
N GLN A 196 17.16 -18.68 28.86
CA GLN A 196 16.52 -17.43 28.38
C GLN A 196 16.72 -17.07 26.89
N ASN A 197 17.35 -17.93 26.06
CA ASN A 197 17.92 -17.49 24.77
C ASN A 197 16.89 -17.07 23.67
N ALA A 198 15.77 -17.79 23.51
CA ALA A 198 14.72 -17.35 22.58
C ALA A 198 13.83 -16.23 23.15
N ALA A 199 13.85 -16.02 24.47
CA ALA A 199 13.08 -14.96 25.10
C ALA A 199 13.55 -13.57 24.66
N ASN A 200 14.80 -13.46 24.18
CA ASN A 200 15.43 -12.22 23.71
C ASN A 200 15.39 -12.08 22.17
N ALA A 201 14.64 -12.93 21.47
CA ALA A 201 14.45 -12.86 20.02
C ALA A 201 13.40 -11.79 19.63
N TYR A 202 13.59 -10.57 20.14
CA TYR A 202 12.75 -9.41 19.89
C TYR A 202 13.61 -8.15 19.69
N VAL A 203 12.99 -7.09 19.17
CA VAL A 203 13.59 -5.76 19.02
C VAL A 203 13.29 -4.91 20.25
N GLY A 204 14.31 -4.26 20.83
CA GLY A 204 14.17 -3.36 21.99
C GLY A 204 15.15 -3.69 23.11
N GLU A 205 14.94 -3.08 24.28
CA GLU A 205 15.83 -3.23 25.44
C GLU A 205 15.96 -4.70 25.87
N GLY A 206 17.19 -5.20 25.90
CA GLY A 206 17.51 -6.60 26.22
C GLY A 206 17.30 -7.60 25.08
N GLY A 207 16.65 -7.19 23.99
CA GLY A 207 16.46 -7.98 22.78
C GLY A 207 17.72 -8.00 21.89
N TYR A 208 17.89 -9.07 21.12
CA TYR A 208 19.08 -9.30 20.27
C TYR A 208 18.85 -9.00 18.78
N LEU A 209 17.66 -8.51 18.42
CA LEU A 209 17.30 -8.20 17.04
C LEU A 209 17.33 -6.69 16.77
N THR A 210 17.35 -6.35 15.48
CA THR A 210 17.34 -4.97 14.99
C THR A 210 16.13 -4.75 14.10
N SER A 211 15.49 -3.59 14.22
CA SER A 211 14.29 -3.27 13.43
C SER A 211 14.62 -3.10 11.94
N GLU A 212 13.59 -3.25 11.12
CA GLU A 212 13.61 -2.85 9.71
C GLU A 212 13.87 -1.36 9.53
N ASP A 213 13.54 -0.51 10.51
CA ASP A 213 13.77 0.93 10.42
C ASP A 213 15.26 1.23 10.36
N THR A 214 16.01 0.67 11.29
CA THR A 214 17.48 0.75 11.34
C THR A 214 18.11 0.13 10.07
N TYR A 215 17.51 -0.89 9.48
CA TYR A 215 17.96 -1.44 8.19
C TYR A 215 17.92 -0.37 7.10
N TRP A 216 16.75 0.25 6.91
CA TRP A 216 16.56 1.20 5.84
C TRP A 216 17.39 2.47 6.02
N GLU A 217 17.61 2.94 7.25
CA GLU A 217 18.52 4.07 7.52
C GLU A 217 19.93 3.88 6.97
N THR A 218 20.40 2.63 6.91
CA THR A 218 21.78 2.29 6.51
C THR A 218 21.88 1.66 5.11
N HIS A 219 20.75 1.26 4.50
CA HIS A 219 20.70 0.49 3.25
C HIS A 219 19.89 1.17 2.12
N MET A 220 19.90 2.50 2.04
CA MET A 220 19.22 3.29 0.98
C MET A 220 19.72 3.00 -0.46
N ALA A 221 20.79 2.23 -0.62
CA ALA A 221 21.27 1.78 -1.93
C ALA A 221 20.51 0.56 -2.48
N ASP A 222 19.71 -0.10 -1.64
CA ASP A 222 18.96 -1.29 -2.02
C ASP A 222 17.86 -0.97 -3.05
N ASP A 223 17.28 -2.04 -3.61
CA ASP A 223 16.25 -1.98 -4.63
C ASP A 223 14.93 -2.57 -4.12
N PHE A 224 13.83 -2.12 -4.72
CA PHE A 224 12.50 -2.59 -4.37
C PHE A 224 12.27 -4.04 -4.80
N ILE A 225 11.28 -4.70 -4.20
CA ILE A 225 10.81 -6.01 -4.72
C ILE A 225 10.16 -5.78 -6.08
N GLN A 226 10.72 -6.38 -7.13
CA GLN A 226 10.15 -6.34 -8.47
C GLN A 226 9.06 -7.39 -8.62
N ILE A 227 7.87 -6.98 -9.07
CA ILE A 227 6.79 -7.87 -9.51
C ILE A 227 7.04 -8.29 -10.96
N ASP A 228 7.41 -7.31 -11.79
CA ASP A 228 7.72 -7.44 -13.20
C ASP A 228 8.64 -6.28 -13.64
N ASP A 229 8.99 -6.21 -14.92
CA ASP A 229 9.87 -5.20 -15.49
C ASP A 229 9.45 -3.74 -15.18
N ASN A 230 8.19 -3.50 -14.86
CA ASN A 230 7.62 -2.18 -14.64
C ASN A 230 6.98 -1.97 -13.27
N SER A 231 6.89 -3.00 -12.43
CA SER A 231 6.09 -2.94 -11.21
C SER A 231 6.90 -3.34 -9.98
N TYR A 232 6.73 -2.58 -8.90
CA TYR A 232 7.43 -2.74 -7.63
C TYR A 232 6.44 -2.86 -6.47
N VAL A 233 6.81 -3.60 -5.43
CA VAL A 233 6.05 -3.69 -4.17
C VAL A 233 6.67 -2.76 -3.13
N ILE A 234 5.81 -2.12 -2.35
CA ILE A 234 6.17 -1.46 -1.09
C ILE A 234 5.42 -2.18 0.04
N THR A 235 6.18 -2.71 0.98
CA THR A 235 5.71 -3.45 2.15
C THR A 235 5.98 -2.67 3.43
N TYR A 236 7.12 -1.99 3.52
CA TYR A 236 7.57 -1.32 4.75
C TYR A 236 7.74 0.19 4.56
N LYS A 237 7.61 0.94 5.66
CA LYS A 237 7.79 2.40 5.65
C LYS A 237 9.18 2.85 5.21
N GLY A 238 10.21 2.02 5.41
CA GLY A 238 11.54 2.31 4.89
C GLY A 238 11.66 2.19 3.36
N GLU A 239 10.81 1.38 2.70
CA GLU A 239 10.70 1.38 1.24
C GLU A 239 9.98 2.66 0.74
N MET A 240 9.02 3.19 1.51
CA MET A 240 8.48 4.54 1.24
C MET A 240 9.57 5.61 1.34
N ALA A 241 10.45 5.53 2.35
CA ALA A 241 11.60 6.44 2.49
C ALA A 241 12.59 6.28 1.33
N LEU A 242 12.83 5.07 0.86
CA LEU A 242 13.65 4.78 -0.32
C LEU A 242 13.04 5.40 -1.60
N LEU A 243 11.73 5.30 -1.79
CA LEU A 243 11.03 5.94 -2.91
C LEU A 243 11.20 7.46 -2.86
N ALA A 244 10.97 8.06 -1.68
CA ALA A 244 11.19 9.48 -1.47
C ALA A 244 12.65 9.86 -1.78
N HIS A 245 13.64 9.10 -1.29
CA HIS A 245 15.05 9.33 -1.56
C HIS A 245 15.36 9.30 -3.07
N LYS A 246 14.98 8.23 -3.77
CA LYS A 246 15.26 8.07 -5.22
C LYS A 246 14.57 9.15 -6.06
N VAL A 247 13.33 9.54 -5.73
CA VAL A 247 12.64 10.65 -6.41
C VAL A 247 13.31 11.98 -6.11
N ASN A 248 13.60 12.25 -4.83
CA ASN A 248 14.19 13.52 -4.39
C ASN A 248 15.66 13.68 -4.81
N THR A 249 16.28 12.62 -5.32
CA THR A 249 17.62 12.64 -5.93
C THR A 249 17.60 12.66 -7.47
N GLY A 250 16.44 12.47 -8.10
CA GLY A 250 16.25 12.73 -9.54
C GLY A 250 15.66 11.59 -10.36
N THR A 251 15.31 10.46 -9.76
CA THR A 251 14.66 9.34 -10.48
C THR A 251 13.15 9.56 -10.54
N THR A 252 12.57 9.74 -11.74
CA THR A 252 11.14 10.07 -11.87
C THR A 252 10.21 8.86 -11.80
N PHE A 253 10.70 7.65 -12.13
CA PHE A 253 9.89 6.43 -12.27
C PHE A 253 8.79 6.50 -13.33
N ALA A 254 8.98 7.31 -14.38
CA ALA A 254 8.06 7.36 -15.51
C ALA A 254 7.79 5.97 -16.10
N GLY A 255 6.51 5.60 -16.24
CA GLY A 255 6.07 4.30 -16.76
C GLY A 255 6.23 3.12 -15.79
N LYS A 256 6.66 3.37 -14.55
CA LYS A 256 6.76 2.35 -13.50
C LYS A 256 5.56 2.43 -12.54
N THR A 257 5.23 1.30 -11.92
CA THR A 257 4.13 1.17 -10.96
C THR A 257 4.67 0.72 -9.61
N PHE A 258 4.23 1.37 -8.54
CA PHE A 258 4.45 0.95 -7.16
C PHE A 258 3.11 0.52 -6.57
N VAL A 259 3.07 -0.64 -5.93
CA VAL A 259 1.87 -1.12 -5.24
C VAL A 259 2.15 -1.30 -3.76
N LEU A 260 1.21 -0.87 -2.91
CA LEU A 260 1.27 -1.24 -1.49
C LEU A 260 0.84 -2.71 -1.32
N ALA A 261 1.57 -3.45 -0.49
CA ALA A 261 1.23 -4.83 -0.11
C ALA A 261 0.50 -4.93 1.24
N LYS A 262 0.62 -3.91 2.09
CA LYS A 262 -0.05 -3.79 3.38
C LYS A 262 -0.17 -2.31 3.77
N ASP A 263 -0.91 -2.07 4.84
CA ASP A 263 -0.99 -0.75 5.46
C ASP A 263 0.39 -0.32 5.98
N ILE A 264 0.71 0.96 5.84
CA ILE A 264 1.98 1.55 6.28
C ILE A 264 1.72 2.46 7.48
N ILE A 265 2.25 2.09 8.63
CA ILE A 265 2.00 2.78 9.90
C ILE A 265 3.27 3.51 10.33
N TYR A 266 3.15 4.82 10.55
CA TYR A 266 4.15 5.66 11.17
C TYR A 266 3.81 5.90 12.65
N ASN A 267 4.79 6.36 13.43
CA ASN A 267 4.70 6.46 14.90
C ASN A 267 4.09 7.78 15.42
N GLY A 268 3.71 8.71 14.54
CA GLY A 268 3.23 10.05 14.91
C GLY A 268 4.30 11.03 15.41
N GLU A 269 5.58 10.62 15.46
CA GLU A 269 6.67 11.52 15.85
C GLU A 269 6.83 12.68 14.86
N SER A 270 7.27 13.84 15.37
CA SER A 270 7.46 15.06 14.56
C SER A 270 8.39 14.79 13.38
N ASN A 271 7.90 15.11 12.17
CA ASN A 271 8.61 14.98 10.90
C ASN A 271 9.10 13.57 10.59
N ASN A 272 8.32 12.55 10.96
CA ASN A 272 8.60 11.13 10.72
C ASN A 272 8.41 10.66 9.25
N TYR A 273 8.08 11.57 8.33
CA TYR A 273 7.87 11.27 6.92
C TYR A 273 8.60 12.27 6.01
N THR A 274 9.14 11.76 4.91
CA THR A 274 9.73 12.60 3.85
C THR A 274 8.80 12.66 2.64
N PRO A 275 8.23 13.83 2.30
CA PRO A 275 7.39 13.99 1.13
C PRO A 275 8.07 13.54 -0.18
N ILE A 276 7.36 12.76 -1.00
CA ILE A 276 7.84 12.29 -2.29
C ILE A 276 7.69 13.41 -3.32
N GLY A 277 8.78 13.80 -3.96
CA GLY A 277 8.76 14.81 -5.01
C GLY A 277 9.14 16.21 -4.53
N SER A 278 10.40 16.39 -4.13
CA SER A 278 10.91 17.60 -3.48
C SER A 278 10.82 18.90 -4.31
N SER A 279 10.64 18.83 -5.64
CA SER A 279 10.56 20.02 -6.50
C SER A 279 9.88 19.73 -7.84
N ASP A 280 9.67 20.77 -8.65
CA ASP A 280 9.16 20.66 -10.03
C ASP A 280 10.15 20.00 -11.01
N THR A 281 11.39 19.75 -10.58
CA THR A 281 12.40 19.02 -11.35
C THR A 281 12.70 17.64 -10.78
N LYS A 282 12.12 17.33 -9.63
CA LYS A 282 12.29 16.09 -8.87
C LYS A 282 10.91 15.64 -8.42
N PHE A 283 10.07 15.30 -9.39
CA PHE A 283 8.70 14.85 -9.17
C PHE A 283 8.57 13.36 -9.44
N PHE A 284 7.56 12.74 -8.83
CA PHE A 284 7.17 11.37 -9.16
C PHE A 284 6.34 11.36 -10.46
N ALA A 285 6.69 10.47 -11.39
CA ALA A 285 6.08 10.31 -12.71
C ALA A 285 5.54 8.90 -12.98
N GLY A 286 5.55 8.04 -11.96
CA GLY A 286 5.03 6.68 -12.04
C GLY A 286 3.55 6.58 -11.70
N THR A 287 3.10 5.34 -11.55
CA THR A 287 1.84 4.99 -10.90
C THR A 287 2.13 4.55 -9.47
N PHE A 288 1.39 5.08 -8.49
CA PHE A 288 1.36 4.60 -7.12
C PHE A 288 -0.05 4.11 -6.82
N ASP A 289 -0.20 2.80 -6.66
CA ASP A 289 -1.47 2.12 -6.39
C ASP A 289 -1.47 1.62 -4.94
N GLY A 290 -2.22 2.29 -4.08
CA GLY A 290 -2.36 1.88 -2.68
C GLY A 290 -3.09 0.55 -2.53
N GLN A 291 -3.73 0.01 -3.57
CA GLN A 291 -4.46 -1.27 -3.53
C GLN A 291 -5.56 -1.31 -2.43
N GLY A 292 -6.01 -0.16 -1.96
CA GLY A 292 -6.96 0.00 -0.86
C GLY A 292 -6.32 0.05 0.53
N HIS A 293 -4.99 0.03 0.63
CA HIS A 293 -4.27 0.13 1.89
C HIS A 293 -4.24 1.54 2.44
N THR A 294 -4.08 1.61 3.76
CA THR A 294 -3.98 2.85 4.52
C THR A 294 -2.53 3.21 4.79
N ILE A 295 -2.19 4.49 4.65
CA ILE A 295 -0.98 5.08 5.24
C ILE A 295 -1.42 5.95 6.42
N SER A 296 -0.83 5.74 7.60
CA SER A 296 -1.25 6.43 8.81
C SER A 296 -0.10 6.84 9.72
N GLY A 297 -0.38 7.71 10.70
CA GLY A 297 0.59 8.14 11.72
C GLY A 297 1.64 9.13 11.21
N ILE A 298 1.44 9.76 10.06
CA ILE A 298 2.37 10.76 9.52
C ILE A 298 2.21 12.06 10.32
N ASN A 299 3.31 12.66 10.75
CA ASN A 299 3.31 14.02 11.30
C ASN A 299 4.34 14.89 10.57
N LEU A 300 3.86 15.87 9.81
CA LEU A 300 4.68 16.83 9.06
C LEU A 300 4.54 18.22 9.69
N GLU A 301 5.65 18.83 10.10
CA GLU A 301 5.68 20.14 10.77
C GLU A 301 6.67 21.12 10.10
N ASN A 302 7.16 20.78 8.91
CA ASN A 302 8.22 21.50 8.21
C ASN A 302 7.71 22.52 7.17
N ASN A 303 8.61 23.42 6.76
CA ASN A 303 8.38 24.31 5.62
C ASN A 303 8.52 23.56 4.28
N GLY A 304 7.84 24.02 3.23
CA GLY A 304 7.93 23.42 1.88
C GLY A 304 6.61 22.88 1.37
N ARG A 305 6.61 21.82 0.56
CA ARG A 305 5.39 21.18 0.06
C ARG A 305 5.09 19.99 0.97
N GLN A 306 4.12 20.14 1.87
CA GLN A 306 3.71 19.09 2.80
C GLN A 306 2.52 18.32 2.24
N ALA A 307 2.75 17.06 1.90
CA ALA A 307 1.78 16.06 1.45
C ALA A 307 2.46 14.70 1.37
N LEU A 308 1.68 13.61 1.21
CA LEU A 308 2.25 12.29 0.92
C LEU A 308 3.18 12.34 -0.30
N PHE A 309 2.69 12.96 -1.38
CA PHE A 309 3.47 13.35 -2.55
C PHE A 309 3.57 14.88 -2.62
N ALA A 310 4.72 15.44 -2.26
CA ALA A 310 5.00 16.86 -2.42
C ALA A 310 4.78 17.34 -3.87
N THR A 311 5.26 16.57 -4.86
CA THR A 311 5.12 16.92 -6.28
C THR A 311 5.02 15.68 -7.16
N ILE A 312 4.01 15.65 -8.03
CA ILE A 312 3.87 14.69 -9.14
C ILE A 312 3.89 15.43 -10.49
N GLY A 313 4.18 14.71 -11.57
CA GLY A 313 4.15 15.24 -12.94
C GLY A 313 4.43 14.14 -13.96
N GLY A 314 4.53 14.48 -15.25
CA GLY A 314 4.73 13.49 -16.31
C GLY A 314 3.58 12.48 -16.41
N ASP A 315 2.34 12.95 -16.23
CA ASP A 315 1.12 12.12 -16.23
C ASP A 315 1.09 11.01 -15.14
N ALA A 316 1.74 11.26 -14.00
CA ALA A 316 1.73 10.37 -12.85
C ALA A 316 0.30 9.98 -12.40
N THR A 317 0.14 8.78 -11.86
CA THR A 317 -1.14 8.30 -11.33
C THR A 317 -1.00 7.94 -9.85
N ILE A 318 -1.79 8.53 -8.96
CA ILE A 318 -1.89 8.15 -7.56
C ILE A 318 -3.31 7.63 -7.32
N LYS A 319 -3.47 6.40 -6.85
CA LYS A 319 -4.79 5.82 -6.68
C LYS A 319 -4.94 4.83 -5.55
N ASN A 320 -6.18 4.57 -5.14
CA ASN A 320 -6.58 3.52 -4.20
C ASN A 320 -5.85 3.57 -2.86
N ILE A 321 -5.72 4.76 -2.26
CA ILE A 321 -5.01 4.93 -0.99
C ILE A 321 -5.86 5.74 0.00
N THR A 322 -5.83 5.32 1.26
CA THR A 322 -6.41 6.06 2.38
C THR A 322 -5.29 6.67 3.22
N LEU A 323 -5.39 7.96 3.54
CA LEU A 323 -4.56 8.62 4.55
C LEU A 323 -5.39 8.79 5.82
N ASP A 324 -4.88 8.26 6.94
CA ASP A 324 -5.56 8.27 8.24
C ASP A 324 -4.63 8.71 9.38
N ASN A 325 -5.19 9.11 10.52
CA ASN A 325 -4.48 9.41 11.76
C ASN A 325 -3.17 10.19 11.54
N SER A 326 -3.26 11.32 10.83
CA SER A 326 -2.08 12.06 10.37
C SER A 326 -2.22 13.57 10.56
N SER A 327 -1.10 14.26 10.73
CA SER A 327 -1.01 15.70 10.88
C SER A 327 -0.13 16.28 9.78
N ILE A 328 -0.68 17.22 9.02
CA ILE A 328 0.03 17.92 7.94
C ILE A 328 -0.01 19.40 8.26
N ASN A 329 1.10 19.92 8.77
CA ASN A 329 1.24 21.30 9.20
C ASN A 329 2.33 22.03 8.40
N ASN A 330 1.98 23.20 7.88
CA ASN A 330 2.90 24.08 7.16
C ASN A 330 2.74 25.53 7.62
N THR A 331 3.78 26.06 8.26
CA THR A 331 3.82 27.45 8.77
C THR A 331 4.39 28.44 7.75
N SER A 332 4.68 28.00 6.53
CA SER A 332 5.10 28.84 5.41
C SER A 332 3.96 29.04 4.40
N LYS A 333 4.09 30.06 3.53
CA LYS A 333 3.15 30.32 2.43
C LYS A 333 3.24 29.30 1.28
N ALA A 334 3.69 28.09 1.57
CA ALA A 334 3.84 27.00 0.62
C ALA A 334 2.58 26.10 0.62
N ILE A 335 2.74 24.79 0.39
CA ILE A 335 1.61 23.88 0.15
C ILE A 335 1.39 22.96 1.35
N ALA A 336 0.13 22.77 1.75
CA ALA A 336 -0.30 21.72 2.67
C ALA A 336 -1.46 20.94 2.02
N ALA A 337 -1.30 19.64 1.83
CA ALA A 337 -2.38 18.79 1.33
C ALA A 337 -2.26 17.35 1.83
N GLY A 338 -3.36 16.59 1.84
CA GLY A 338 -3.36 15.18 2.23
C GLY A 338 -2.48 14.31 1.32
N ILE A 339 -2.92 14.15 0.07
CA ILE A 339 -2.34 13.15 -0.84
C ILE A 339 -1.28 13.77 -1.75
N VAL A 340 -1.62 14.85 -2.47
CA VAL A 340 -0.73 15.49 -3.45
C VAL A 340 -0.60 16.98 -3.18
N GLY A 341 0.63 17.45 -2.96
CA GLY A 341 0.93 18.87 -2.83
C GLY A 341 0.74 19.59 -4.16
N ARG A 342 1.56 19.25 -5.15
CA ARG A 342 1.51 19.86 -6.49
C ARG A 342 1.43 18.82 -7.62
N ILE A 343 0.55 19.07 -8.59
CA ILE A 343 0.57 18.42 -9.90
C ILE A 343 1.25 19.36 -10.89
N ALA A 344 2.52 19.10 -11.24
CA ALA A 344 3.37 20.01 -12.01
C ALA A 344 3.27 19.87 -13.54
N ASP A 345 2.98 18.66 -14.04
CA ASP A 345 2.86 18.42 -15.49
C ASP A 345 1.97 17.20 -15.76
N GLY A 346 0.65 17.41 -15.75
CA GLY A 346 -0.32 16.32 -15.84
C GLY A 346 -0.29 15.36 -14.64
N GLY A 347 -1.43 14.74 -14.36
CA GLY A 347 -1.56 13.77 -13.28
C GLY A 347 -2.98 13.31 -13.03
N THR A 348 -3.12 12.08 -12.55
CA THR A 348 -4.39 11.45 -12.20
C THR A 348 -4.38 11.08 -10.72
N ILE A 349 -5.37 11.55 -9.97
CA ILE A 349 -5.64 11.15 -8.59
C ILE A 349 -7.00 10.47 -8.59
N GLU A 350 -7.04 9.18 -8.28
CA GLU A 350 -8.25 8.38 -8.41
C GLU A 350 -8.50 7.55 -7.15
N ASN A 351 -9.71 7.60 -6.60
CA ASN A 351 -10.09 6.74 -5.46
C ASN A 351 -9.11 6.88 -4.27
N CYS A 352 -8.78 8.13 -3.92
CA CYS A 352 -7.95 8.45 -2.77
C CYS A 352 -8.78 9.11 -1.67
N HIS A 353 -8.55 8.71 -0.43
CA HIS A 353 -9.37 9.08 0.72
C HIS A 353 -8.52 9.70 1.83
N VAL A 354 -9.05 10.73 2.49
CA VAL A 354 -8.46 11.33 3.69
C VAL A 354 -9.53 11.32 4.78
N THR A 355 -9.24 10.66 5.91
CA THR A 355 -10.22 10.44 6.99
C THR A 355 -10.40 11.67 7.88
N GLU A 356 -11.37 11.60 8.78
CA GLU A 356 -11.66 12.60 9.82
C GLU A 356 -10.56 12.72 10.88
N ASN A 357 -9.71 11.69 11.03
CA ASN A 357 -8.58 11.70 11.95
C ASN A 357 -7.35 12.43 11.38
N VAL A 358 -7.48 13.05 10.20
CA VAL A 358 -6.43 13.85 9.58
C VAL A 358 -6.65 15.34 9.84
N THR A 359 -5.56 16.02 10.19
CA THR A 359 -5.53 17.48 10.32
C THR A 359 -4.62 18.09 9.25
N ILE A 360 -5.10 19.12 8.55
CA ILE A 360 -4.34 19.82 7.51
C ILE A 360 -4.34 21.31 7.85
N THR A 361 -3.19 21.84 8.24
CA THR A 361 -2.98 23.24 8.58
C THR A 361 -1.93 23.87 7.67
N GLY A 362 -2.23 25.02 7.06
CA GLY A 362 -1.29 25.71 6.18
C GLY A 362 -1.39 27.22 6.20
N MET A 363 -0.48 27.90 5.49
CA MET A 363 -0.53 29.35 5.23
C MET A 363 -0.46 29.73 3.74
N GLY A 364 -0.50 28.74 2.84
CA GLY A 364 -0.50 28.94 1.39
C GLY A 364 -1.62 28.17 0.72
N PHE A 365 -1.30 27.29 -0.25
CA PHE A 365 -2.31 26.45 -0.90
C PHE A 365 -2.67 25.27 0.00
N VAL A 366 -3.90 25.24 0.51
CA VAL A 366 -4.36 24.23 1.47
C VAL A 366 -5.50 23.40 0.89
N GLY A 367 -5.26 22.12 0.62
CA GLY A 367 -6.25 21.24 -0.02
C GLY A 367 -6.40 19.91 0.69
N GLY A 368 -7.61 19.36 0.77
CA GLY A 368 -7.82 18.04 1.38
C GLY A 368 -7.06 16.93 0.65
N ILE A 369 -7.20 16.85 -0.67
CA ILE A 369 -6.52 15.86 -1.52
C ILE A 369 -5.37 16.48 -2.29
N VAL A 370 -5.63 17.61 -2.97
CA VAL A 370 -4.67 18.28 -3.85
C VAL A 370 -4.43 19.73 -3.41
N GLY A 371 -3.17 20.14 -3.25
CA GLY A 371 -2.84 21.53 -2.96
C GLY A 371 -3.02 22.44 -4.18
N ASN A 372 -2.17 22.27 -5.18
CA ASN A 372 -2.13 23.10 -6.38
C ASN A 372 -1.86 22.26 -7.64
N THR A 373 -2.34 22.74 -8.78
CA THR A 373 -2.06 22.14 -10.08
C THR A 373 -1.36 23.14 -11.00
N ASP A 374 -0.86 22.64 -12.12
CA ASP A 374 -0.19 23.39 -13.19
C ASP A 374 -0.78 22.96 -14.55
N LYS A 375 0.02 22.87 -15.61
CA LYS A 375 -0.34 22.48 -16.97
C LYS A 375 -0.59 20.98 -17.13
N GLY A 376 -1.13 20.61 -18.29
CA GLY A 376 -1.32 19.22 -18.71
C GLY A 376 -2.72 18.69 -18.41
N ARG A 377 -2.89 17.37 -18.52
CA ARG A 377 -4.16 16.71 -18.21
C ARG A 377 -4.21 16.39 -16.73
N ILE A 378 -5.15 17.00 -16.03
CA ILE A 378 -5.37 16.82 -14.60
C ILE A 378 -6.69 16.11 -14.40
N THR A 379 -6.68 14.96 -13.73
CA THR A 379 -7.88 14.24 -13.33
C THR A 379 -7.87 14.01 -11.83
N ILE A 380 -8.95 14.41 -11.15
CA ILE A 380 -9.22 14.08 -9.75
C ILE A 380 -10.59 13.40 -9.74
N ALA A 381 -10.65 12.13 -9.36
CA ALA A 381 -11.84 11.30 -9.52
C ALA A 381 -12.09 10.41 -8.31
N GLY A 382 -13.34 10.29 -7.86
CA GLY A 382 -13.70 9.31 -6.82
C GLY A 382 -13.05 9.55 -5.45
N CYS A 383 -12.55 10.76 -5.19
CA CYS A 383 -11.80 11.06 -3.96
C CYS A 383 -12.71 11.60 -2.86
N THR A 384 -12.42 11.26 -1.61
CA THR A 384 -13.17 11.77 -0.46
C THR A 384 -12.25 12.36 0.61
N CYS A 385 -12.72 13.40 1.31
CA CYS A 385 -11.96 14.05 2.37
C CYS A 385 -12.86 14.43 3.55
N ALA A 386 -12.53 13.94 4.74
CA ALA A 386 -13.18 14.27 6.00
C ALA A 386 -12.25 15.03 6.98
N ALA A 387 -11.03 15.37 6.55
CA ALA A 387 -10.06 16.06 7.39
C ALA A 387 -10.56 17.40 7.94
N SER A 388 -10.02 17.78 9.09
CA SER A 388 -10.09 19.15 9.59
C SER A 388 -9.05 20.02 8.87
N ILE A 389 -9.52 20.99 8.08
CA ILE A 389 -8.69 21.83 7.20
C ILE A 389 -8.71 23.28 7.69
N THR A 390 -7.52 23.83 7.94
CA THR A 390 -7.34 25.24 8.37
C THR A 390 -6.26 25.94 7.55
N ASN A 391 -6.59 27.08 6.99
CA ASN A 391 -5.62 27.98 6.35
C ASN A 391 -5.52 29.30 7.10
N ASN A 392 -4.37 29.51 7.74
CA ASN A 392 -4.04 30.73 8.46
C ASN A 392 -3.38 31.80 7.57
N GLY A 393 -3.24 31.50 6.27
CA GLY A 393 -2.63 32.36 5.28
C GLY A 393 -3.59 33.40 4.71
N SER A 394 -3.06 34.59 4.40
CA SER A 394 -3.75 35.58 3.58
C SER A 394 -3.25 35.53 2.14
N GLY A 395 -4.16 35.62 1.18
CA GLY A 395 -3.82 35.64 -0.24
C GLY A 395 -4.10 34.34 -0.98
N TYR A 396 -4.26 33.21 -0.28
CA TYR A 396 -4.20 31.87 -0.86
C TYR A 396 -5.52 31.10 -0.74
N PRO A 397 -5.78 30.14 -1.66
CA PRO A 397 -7.01 29.39 -1.65
C PRO A 397 -6.96 28.16 -0.73
N THR A 398 -8.14 27.77 -0.27
CA THR A 398 -8.39 26.59 0.56
C THR A 398 -9.52 25.76 -0.03
N GLY A 399 -9.35 24.45 -0.18
CA GLY A 399 -10.39 23.58 -0.72
C GLY A 399 -10.54 22.26 0.02
N GLY A 400 -11.78 21.80 0.19
CA GLY A 400 -12.04 20.49 0.81
C GLY A 400 -11.47 19.31 0.01
N ILE A 401 -11.36 19.44 -1.32
CA ILE A 401 -10.70 18.49 -2.21
C ILE A 401 -9.44 19.09 -2.82
N ALA A 402 -9.54 20.25 -3.48
CA ALA A 402 -8.41 20.89 -4.16
C ALA A 402 -8.29 22.37 -3.80
N ALA A 403 -7.11 22.86 -3.40
CA ALA A 403 -6.98 24.29 -3.11
C ALA A 403 -7.03 25.13 -4.41
N TYR A 404 -6.26 24.74 -5.42
CA TYR A 404 -6.16 25.48 -6.68
C TYR A 404 -6.11 24.58 -7.91
N LEU A 405 -6.99 24.85 -8.88
CA LEU A 405 -6.99 24.22 -10.21
C LEU A 405 -6.69 25.24 -11.32
N GLY A 406 -5.55 25.12 -11.99
CA GLY A 406 -5.17 25.94 -13.15
C GLY A 406 -3.68 26.26 -13.22
N PHE A 407 -3.27 27.15 -14.12
CA PHE A 407 -1.86 27.58 -14.26
C PHE A 407 -1.75 29.04 -14.74
N ASP A 408 -0.71 29.74 -14.28
CA ASP A 408 -0.52 31.17 -14.53
C ASP A 408 0.16 31.49 -15.88
N ASN A 409 0.91 30.57 -16.52
CA ASN A 409 1.53 30.85 -17.82
C ASN A 409 0.68 30.38 -19.02
N VAL A 410 0.76 31.17 -20.11
CA VAL A 410 -0.16 31.19 -21.25
C VAL A 410 0.13 30.12 -22.32
N ASN A 411 1.11 29.24 -22.10
CA ASN A 411 1.60 28.31 -23.12
C ASN A 411 1.42 26.85 -22.67
N GLY A 412 0.21 26.31 -22.84
CA GLY A 412 -0.06 24.88 -22.65
C GLY A 412 -1.56 24.55 -22.67
N ASP A 413 -1.93 23.47 -23.38
CA ASP A 413 -3.27 22.89 -23.28
C ASP A 413 -3.44 22.26 -21.90
N THR A 414 -4.21 22.91 -21.04
CA THR A 414 -4.55 22.37 -19.71
C THR A 414 -5.97 21.83 -19.74
N ASP A 415 -6.16 20.57 -19.37
CA ASP A 415 -7.46 19.89 -19.36
C ASP A 415 -7.73 19.37 -17.94
N VAL A 416 -8.70 19.97 -17.25
CA VAL A 416 -9.01 19.67 -15.85
C VAL A 416 -10.33 18.92 -15.75
N ARG A 417 -10.29 17.73 -15.15
CA ARG A 417 -11.45 16.91 -14.81
C ARG A 417 -11.50 16.70 -13.31
N LEU A 418 -12.57 17.13 -12.67
CA LEU A 418 -12.85 16.83 -11.26
C LEU A 418 -14.24 16.19 -11.17
N LYS A 419 -14.30 14.94 -10.73
CA LYS A 419 -15.56 14.21 -10.71
C LYS A 419 -15.71 13.27 -9.53
N ASP A 420 -16.96 13.02 -9.15
CA ASP A 420 -17.32 12.00 -8.17
C ASP A 420 -16.58 12.19 -6.83
N CYS A 421 -16.36 13.45 -6.41
CA CYS A 421 -15.64 13.78 -5.18
C CYS A 421 -16.55 14.29 -4.05
N LEU A 422 -16.19 13.98 -2.80
CA LEU A 422 -16.95 14.37 -1.61
C LEU A 422 -16.05 14.96 -0.52
N TYR A 423 -16.36 16.17 -0.07
CA TYR A 423 -15.82 16.72 1.18
C TYR A 423 -16.89 16.66 2.28
N TYR A 424 -16.56 16.12 3.45
CA TYR A 424 -17.50 15.95 4.55
C TYR A 424 -16.85 16.11 5.92
N GLY A 425 -15.78 16.92 5.98
CA GLY A 425 -15.05 17.18 7.22
C GLY A 425 -15.75 18.17 8.14
N ASN A 426 -15.42 18.09 9.42
CA ASN A 426 -16.04 18.93 10.46
C ASN A 426 -15.49 20.37 10.51
N MET A 427 -14.38 20.65 9.81
CA MET A 427 -13.75 21.98 9.81
C MET A 427 -13.12 22.31 8.45
N LEU A 428 -13.52 23.44 7.86
CA LEU A 428 -12.93 24.03 6.66
C LEU A 428 -12.84 25.54 6.85
N SER A 429 -11.64 26.04 7.12
CA SER A 429 -11.41 27.47 7.39
C SER A 429 -10.31 28.07 6.51
N GLY A 430 -10.50 29.32 6.11
CA GLY A 430 -9.58 30.08 5.28
C GLY A 430 -10.12 31.46 4.91
N GLU A 431 -9.48 32.15 3.98
CA GLU A 431 -9.93 33.46 3.51
C GLU A 431 -11.32 33.37 2.85
N GLU A 432 -12.27 34.24 3.25
CA GLU A 432 -13.70 34.19 2.89
C GLU A 432 -13.94 34.03 1.37
N ASN A 433 -13.16 34.72 0.54
CA ASN A 433 -13.34 34.73 -0.93
C ASN A 433 -12.46 33.70 -1.67
N LYS A 434 -11.75 32.83 -0.95
CA LYS A 434 -10.84 31.83 -1.54
C LYS A 434 -10.97 30.45 -0.93
N THR A 435 -11.97 30.26 -0.06
CA THR A 435 -12.27 28.98 0.58
C THR A 435 -13.48 28.36 -0.11
N GLY A 436 -13.38 27.10 -0.54
CA GLY A 436 -14.48 26.40 -1.18
C GLY A 436 -14.63 24.96 -0.71
N GLY A 437 -15.88 24.50 -0.56
CA GLY A 437 -16.18 23.14 -0.08
C GLY A 437 -15.52 22.03 -0.90
N ILE A 438 -15.34 22.23 -2.20
CA ILE A 438 -14.62 21.31 -3.09
C ILE A 438 -13.30 21.91 -3.56
N VAL A 439 -13.39 23.01 -4.31
CA VAL A 439 -12.23 23.70 -4.89
C VAL A 439 -12.12 25.08 -4.28
N GLY A 440 -10.95 25.50 -3.81
CA GLY A 440 -10.77 26.88 -3.31
C GLY A 440 -10.87 27.91 -4.41
N ARG A 441 -9.99 27.80 -5.43
CA ARG A 441 -9.97 28.69 -6.59
C ARG A 441 -9.64 27.92 -7.88
N TYR A 442 -10.17 28.39 -9.00
CA TYR A 442 -9.73 27.96 -10.33
C TYR A 442 -9.63 29.14 -11.31
N ILE A 443 -8.72 29.06 -12.29
CA ILE A 443 -8.50 30.12 -13.30
C ILE A 443 -8.74 29.58 -14.71
N THR A 444 -9.74 30.10 -15.42
CA THR A 444 -10.15 29.62 -16.76
C THR A 444 -9.38 30.24 -17.92
N SER A 445 -8.53 31.25 -17.70
CA SER A 445 -7.95 32.02 -18.81
C SER A 445 -6.93 31.26 -19.66
N ASN A 446 -6.44 30.10 -19.19
CA ASN A 446 -5.42 29.27 -19.86
C ASN A 446 -5.78 27.77 -19.83
N ILE A 447 -7.04 27.42 -19.56
CA ILE A 447 -7.51 26.02 -19.53
C ILE A 447 -8.24 25.75 -20.85
N SER A 448 -7.82 24.72 -21.59
CA SER A 448 -8.44 24.31 -22.84
C SER A 448 -9.79 23.62 -22.61
N SER A 449 -9.93 22.88 -21.51
CA SER A 449 -11.22 22.36 -21.03
C SER A 449 -11.27 22.17 -19.51
N VAL A 450 -12.41 22.53 -18.90
CA VAL A 450 -12.75 22.18 -17.51
C VAL A 450 -14.02 21.34 -17.53
N SER A 451 -14.03 20.22 -16.82
CA SER A 451 -15.21 19.40 -16.60
C SER A 451 -15.37 19.06 -15.12
N PHE A 452 -16.48 19.50 -14.53
CA PHE A 452 -16.87 19.18 -13.17
C PHE A 452 -18.19 18.41 -13.16
N SER A 453 -18.24 17.25 -12.51
CA SER A 453 -19.46 16.43 -12.45
C SER A 453 -19.55 15.64 -11.15
N ASN A 454 -20.73 15.57 -10.54
CA ASN A 454 -20.99 14.75 -9.34
C ASN A 454 -20.05 15.04 -8.16
N ASN A 455 -19.83 16.32 -7.82
CA ASN A 455 -19.03 16.71 -6.67
C ASN A 455 -19.93 17.29 -5.57
N PHE A 456 -19.70 16.90 -4.32
CA PHE A 456 -20.60 17.18 -3.19
C PHE A 456 -19.84 17.61 -1.95
N TYR A 457 -20.42 18.53 -1.16
CA TYR A 457 -19.89 18.82 0.16
C TYR A 457 -20.97 18.81 1.23
N ALA A 458 -20.64 18.30 2.41
CA ALA A 458 -21.44 18.36 3.63
C ALA A 458 -20.64 19.15 4.67
N TYR A 459 -21.19 20.25 5.19
CA TYR A 459 -20.45 21.11 6.12
C TYR A 459 -21.37 21.74 7.18
N PRO A 460 -21.10 21.51 8.47
CA PRO A 460 -22.02 21.94 9.52
C PRO A 460 -22.13 23.46 9.76
N ASP A 461 -21.28 24.31 9.17
CA ASP A 461 -21.38 25.77 9.37
C ASP A 461 -22.30 26.46 8.34
N ALA A 462 -23.34 27.10 8.87
CA ALA A 462 -24.30 27.92 8.12
C ALA A 462 -23.71 29.19 7.47
N ASN A 463 -22.42 29.49 7.68
CA ASN A 463 -21.77 30.71 7.16
C ASN A 463 -20.83 30.50 5.96
N LEU A 464 -20.50 29.27 5.58
CA LEU A 464 -19.68 29.07 4.37
C LEU A 464 -20.49 29.48 3.12
N LYS A 465 -19.93 30.37 2.29
CA LYS A 465 -20.63 30.98 1.15
C LYS A 465 -20.18 30.49 -0.23
N ALA A 466 -19.21 29.59 -0.35
CA ALA A 466 -18.61 29.32 -1.66
C ALA A 466 -18.44 27.83 -1.98
N ILE A 467 -19.02 27.50 -3.12
CA ILE A 467 -18.93 26.26 -3.88
C ILE A 467 -17.67 26.30 -4.81
N GLY A 468 -16.60 26.91 -4.29
CA GLY A 468 -15.41 27.36 -5.00
C GLY A 468 -15.54 28.71 -5.70
N THR A 469 -14.46 29.50 -5.72
CA THR A 469 -14.47 30.84 -6.34
C THR A 469 -13.81 30.82 -7.72
N LYS A 470 -14.59 31.14 -8.76
CA LYS A 470 -14.05 31.47 -10.09
C LYS A 470 -13.37 32.83 -10.01
N ALA A 471 -12.07 32.89 -10.30
CA ALA A 471 -11.37 34.16 -10.43
C ALA A 471 -11.06 34.45 -11.90
N HIS A 472 -11.80 35.37 -12.51
CA HIS A 472 -11.31 36.08 -13.70
C HIS A 472 -10.13 36.98 -13.32
N ARG A 473 -9.24 37.32 -14.26
CA ARG A 473 -8.05 38.19 -14.05
C ARG A 473 -8.34 39.51 -13.29
N ASN A 474 -9.61 39.94 -13.22
CA ASN A 474 -10.08 41.16 -12.56
C ASN A 474 -10.89 40.94 -11.26
N GLY A 475 -10.82 39.77 -10.61
CA GLY A 475 -11.36 39.57 -9.26
C GLY A 475 -12.90 39.50 -9.12
N THR A 476 -13.64 39.29 -10.22
CA THR A 476 -15.11 39.13 -10.16
C THR A 476 -15.51 37.66 -10.13
N VAL A 477 -16.21 37.25 -9.06
CA VAL A 477 -16.75 35.89 -8.82
C VAL A 477 -17.97 35.64 -9.72
N LYS A 478 -17.95 34.60 -10.57
CA LYS A 478 -19.12 34.18 -11.37
C LYS A 478 -19.08 32.69 -11.70
N GLU A 479 -19.76 31.86 -10.90
CA GLU A 479 -20.18 30.46 -11.08
C GLU A 479 -19.69 29.53 -9.95
N THR A 480 -20.65 28.86 -9.32
CA THR A 480 -20.54 27.88 -8.23
C THR A 480 -20.59 26.46 -8.80
N PHE A 481 -19.75 25.52 -8.33
CA PHE A 481 -19.70 24.13 -8.83
C PHE A 481 -19.56 23.08 -7.72
N GLY A 482 -20.61 22.31 -7.51
CA GLY A 482 -20.79 21.40 -6.38
C GLY A 482 -22.15 21.64 -5.71
N VAL A 483 -22.72 20.64 -5.05
CA VAL A 483 -24.02 20.79 -4.37
C VAL A 483 -23.78 20.86 -2.86
N ASP A 484 -24.33 21.89 -2.23
CA ASP A 484 -24.47 21.97 -0.78
C ASP A 484 -25.56 21.00 -0.34
N ILE A 485 -25.16 19.88 0.26
CA ILE A 485 -26.12 18.86 0.68
C ILE A 485 -27.06 19.39 1.78
N ASP A 486 -26.58 20.32 2.62
CA ASP A 486 -27.31 20.83 3.77
C ASP A 486 -28.27 21.98 3.41
N ARG A 487 -28.01 22.71 2.31
CA ARG A 487 -28.83 23.88 1.89
C ARG A 487 -29.70 23.64 0.66
N ASP A 488 -29.26 22.86 -0.32
CA ASP A 488 -30.00 22.64 -1.58
C ASP A 488 -30.96 21.44 -1.49
N HIS A 489 -32.08 21.65 -0.79
CA HIS A 489 -33.15 20.65 -0.63
C HIS A 489 -33.96 20.34 -1.90
N GLY A 490 -33.62 20.88 -3.09
CA GLY A 490 -34.51 20.83 -4.26
C GLY A 490 -33.94 21.05 -5.66
N ALA A 491 -32.61 21.11 -5.86
CA ALA A 491 -32.04 21.42 -7.17
C ALA A 491 -30.85 20.52 -7.54
N VAL A 492 -31.04 19.21 -7.48
CA VAL A 492 -30.11 18.27 -8.12
C VAL A 492 -30.79 17.73 -9.37
N HIS A 493 -30.32 18.15 -10.55
CA HIS A 493 -30.78 17.60 -11.82
C HIS A 493 -30.51 16.08 -11.84
N THR A 494 -31.56 15.31 -11.59
CA THR A 494 -31.58 13.86 -11.63
C THR A 494 -31.78 13.37 -13.06
N ARG A 495 -31.04 12.32 -13.43
CA ARG A 495 -31.52 11.33 -14.39
C ARG A 495 -32.42 10.35 -13.61
N VAL A 496 -33.66 10.24 -14.04
CA VAL A 496 -34.78 9.51 -13.41
C VAL A 496 -34.54 7.99 -13.37
N VAL A 497 -34.80 7.35 -12.24
CA VAL A 497 -35.10 5.90 -12.13
C VAL A 497 -36.57 5.76 -11.71
N SER A 498 -37.30 4.83 -12.34
CA SER A 498 -38.71 4.98 -12.66
C SER A 498 -39.66 3.96 -12.00
N SER A 499 -39.59 3.70 -10.69
CA SER A 499 -40.77 3.23 -9.95
C SER A 499 -40.66 3.39 -8.43
N ALA A 500 -41.80 3.64 -7.79
CA ALA A 500 -41.91 3.81 -6.34
C ALA A 500 -41.80 2.49 -5.54
N ALA A 501 -41.78 1.33 -6.21
CA ALA A 501 -41.79 0.02 -5.57
C ALA A 501 -40.43 -0.40 -4.98
N GLU A 502 -39.32 0.14 -5.49
CA GLU A 502 -37.97 -0.14 -4.95
C GLU A 502 -37.66 0.66 -3.66
N ILE A 503 -38.49 1.65 -3.31
CA ILE A 503 -38.26 2.55 -2.17
C ILE A 503 -38.81 1.96 -0.86
N GLU A 504 -39.87 1.14 -0.92
CA GLU A 504 -40.52 0.58 0.28
C GLU A 504 -39.77 -0.61 0.91
N GLU A 505 -38.81 -1.23 0.20
CA GLU A 505 -38.03 -2.36 0.72
C GLU A 505 -36.81 -1.94 1.57
N MET A 506 -36.45 -0.65 1.60
CA MET A 506 -35.20 -0.15 2.22
C MET A 506 -35.39 0.59 3.55
N GLY A 507 -36.58 0.51 4.17
CA GLY A 507 -36.92 1.32 5.34
C GLY A 507 -37.25 0.52 6.59
N SER A 508 -36.25 0.19 7.43
CA SER A 508 -36.35 0.37 8.88
C SER A 508 -35.02 0.13 9.60
N GLN A 509 -34.38 1.20 10.08
CA GLN A 509 -34.08 1.47 11.50
C GLN A 509 -32.84 2.39 11.68
N SER A 510 -33.10 3.52 12.34
CA SER A 510 -32.22 4.38 13.16
C SER A 510 -30.75 4.55 12.73
N GLY A 511 -30.53 5.43 11.75
CA GLY A 511 -29.34 6.29 11.68
C GLY A 511 -29.85 7.73 11.57
N ALA A 512 -29.23 8.69 12.25
CA ALA A 512 -29.65 10.09 12.18
C ALA A 512 -29.68 10.54 10.70
N ALA A 513 -30.87 10.88 10.21
CA ALA A 513 -31.08 11.24 8.82
C ALA A 513 -30.45 12.61 8.52
N TYR A 514 -29.18 12.63 8.11
CA TYR A 514 -28.55 13.81 7.52
C TYR A 514 -28.94 13.88 6.05
N ALA A 515 -29.97 14.69 5.75
CA ALA A 515 -30.51 15.01 4.42
C ALA A 515 -30.87 13.80 3.51
N LYS A 516 -32.04 13.84 2.87
CA LYS A 516 -32.52 12.75 2.00
C LYS A 516 -31.49 12.43 0.90
N GLY A 517 -30.87 11.25 1.01
CA GLY A 517 -30.02 10.67 -0.02
C GLY A 517 -28.60 10.35 0.43
N ILE A 518 -28.16 10.76 1.63
CA ILE A 518 -26.86 10.37 2.19
C ILE A 518 -27.01 9.37 3.32
N VAL A 519 -26.22 8.30 3.26
CA VAL A 519 -26.03 7.36 4.35
C VAL A 519 -24.54 7.28 4.63
N ILE A 520 -24.09 7.75 5.79
CA ILE A 520 -22.70 7.63 6.22
C ILE A 520 -22.52 6.26 6.89
N PHE A 521 -21.46 5.56 6.52
CA PHE A 521 -21.03 4.27 7.04
C PHE A 521 -19.66 4.45 7.71
N ASP A 522 -19.30 3.53 8.60
CA ASP A 522 -17.97 3.51 9.22
C ASP A 522 -16.83 3.38 8.18
N ASP A 523 -17.16 2.89 6.98
CA ASP A 523 -16.25 2.60 5.87
C ASP A 523 -16.61 3.36 4.59
N GLY A 524 -17.37 4.46 4.65
CA GLY A 524 -17.71 5.26 3.48
C GLY A 524 -18.96 6.12 3.60
N ALA A 525 -19.42 6.66 2.48
CA ALA A 525 -20.71 7.35 2.38
C ALA A 525 -21.46 6.85 1.15
N MET A 526 -22.75 6.57 1.25
CA MET A 526 -23.62 6.48 0.08
C MET A 526 -24.22 7.83 -0.22
N TYR A 527 -24.27 8.19 -1.50
CA TYR A 527 -25.17 9.24 -2.01
C TYR A 527 -25.95 8.72 -3.23
N ASN A 528 -27.27 8.79 -3.18
CA ASN A 528 -28.17 8.49 -4.31
C ASN A 528 -27.89 7.11 -4.98
N ASN A 529 -27.73 6.07 -4.18
CA ASN A 529 -27.38 4.68 -4.57
C ASN A 529 -25.96 4.48 -5.13
N VAL A 530 -25.05 5.43 -4.95
CA VAL A 530 -23.61 5.27 -5.23
C VAL A 530 -22.87 5.22 -3.90
N TYR A 531 -22.14 4.13 -3.66
CA TYR A 531 -21.31 3.95 -2.47
C TYR A 531 -19.90 4.45 -2.70
N TYR A 532 -19.49 5.42 -1.88
CA TYR A 532 -18.17 6.02 -1.82
C TYR A 532 -17.46 5.44 -0.61
N SER A 533 -16.82 4.28 -0.76
CA SER A 533 -16.14 3.62 0.35
C SER A 533 -14.82 4.29 0.71
N ALA A 534 -14.50 4.41 2.01
CA ALA A 534 -13.17 4.63 2.55
C ALA A 534 -12.35 3.33 2.70
N ALA A 535 -12.95 2.15 2.53
CA ALA A 535 -12.28 0.84 2.60
C ALA A 535 -12.56 -0.02 1.35
N PRO A 536 -11.58 -0.80 0.85
CA PRO A 536 -11.64 -1.41 -0.47
C PRO A 536 -12.76 -2.45 -0.62
N ALA A 537 -13.25 -2.58 -1.85
CA ALA A 537 -13.65 -3.88 -2.37
C ALA A 537 -12.46 -4.84 -2.21
N VAL A 538 -12.45 -5.62 -1.13
CA VAL A 538 -11.50 -6.72 -0.93
C VAL A 538 -11.68 -7.69 -2.09
N PHE A 539 -10.80 -7.60 -3.08
CA PHE A 539 -10.44 -8.77 -3.86
C PHE A 539 -9.49 -9.59 -2.98
N PRO A 540 -9.88 -10.80 -2.53
CA PRO A 540 -8.93 -11.66 -1.84
C PRO A 540 -7.81 -12.04 -2.82
N LYS A 541 -6.57 -11.61 -2.54
CA LYS A 541 -5.38 -12.17 -3.18
C LYS A 541 -5.06 -13.52 -2.54
N SER A 542 -5.16 -14.55 -3.37
CA SER A 542 -4.51 -15.88 -3.36
C SER A 542 -4.55 -16.72 -2.07
N GLY A 543 -5.12 -17.93 -2.18
CA GLY A 543 -4.52 -19.08 -1.51
C GLY A 543 -5.42 -20.01 -0.69
N VAL A 544 -6.68 -20.25 -1.06
CA VAL A 544 -7.33 -21.55 -0.79
C VAL A 544 -8.10 -21.98 -2.02
N THR A 545 -7.43 -22.72 -2.91
CA THR A 545 -8.11 -23.67 -3.78
C THR A 545 -8.62 -24.80 -2.90
N THR A 546 -9.94 -24.86 -2.70
CA THR A 546 -10.62 -26.15 -2.77
C THR A 546 -11.71 -25.98 -3.82
N ASP A 547 -11.64 -26.83 -4.84
CA ASP A 547 -12.47 -26.81 -6.04
C ASP A 547 -13.96 -26.60 -5.75
N ILE A 548 -14.60 -25.75 -6.55
CA ILE A 548 -16.05 -25.79 -6.72
C ILE A 548 -16.38 -25.73 -8.20
N GLN A 549 -15.94 -26.74 -8.94
CA GLN A 549 -16.52 -27.11 -10.22
C GLN A 549 -16.51 -28.64 -10.31
N SER A 550 -17.66 -29.28 -10.12
CA SER A 550 -17.85 -30.64 -10.63
C SER A 550 -18.49 -30.55 -12.01
N VAL A 551 -17.91 -31.26 -12.98
CA VAL A 551 -18.50 -31.49 -14.30
C VAL A 551 -19.25 -32.81 -14.20
N ASP A 552 -20.57 -32.77 -14.30
CA ASP A 552 -21.36 -33.98 -14.55
C ASP A 552 -22.15 -33.78 -15.85
N ASN A 553 -21.92 -34.69 -16.82
CA ASN A 553 -22.63 -34.77 -18.11
C ASN A 553 -22.72 -33.47 -18.94
N GLY A 554 -21.69 -32.63 -18.93
CA GLY A 554 -21.57 -31.50 -19.86
C GLY A 554 -22.60 -30.37 -19.66
N LYS A 555 -23.24 -30.30 -18.50
CA LYS A 555 -24.04 -29.14 -18.07
C LYS A 555 -23.43 -28.54 -16.80
N TRP A 556 -23.20 -27.23 -16.85
CA TRP A 556 -22.74 -26.44 -15.71
C TRP A 556 -23.83 -26.39 -14.64
N THR A 557 -23.58 -26.95 -13.45
CA THR A 557 -24.45 -26.83 -12.29
C THR A 557 -23.72 -26.14 -11.15
N MET A 558 -24.30 -25.05 -10.62
CA MET A 558 -23.76 -24.30 -9.48
C MET A 558 -23.93 -25.12 -8.18
N ASP A 559 -22.96 -25.10 -7.26
CA ASP A 559 -22.91 -25.94 -6.03
C ASP A 559 -23.87 -25.53 -4.91
N HIS A 560 -24.71 -24.49 -5.08
CA HIS A 560 -25.75 -24.06 -4.12
C HIS A 560 -25.34 -24.08 -2.64
N SER A 561 -24.07 -23.77 -2.35
CA SER A 561 -23.44 -23.95 -1.03
C SER A 561 -23.25 -22.60 -0.33
N TRP A 562 -23.31 -22.64 1.01
CA TRP A 562 -23.14 -21.47 1.89
C TRP A 562 -21.73 -21.40 2.47
N TYR A 563 -21.21 -20.20 2.68
CA TYR A 563 -19.90 -19.94 3.28
C TYR A 563 -19.98 -18.74 4.23
N THR A 564 -19.11 -18.72 5.23
CA THR A 564 -18.85 -17.51 6.03
C THR A 564 -18.02 -16.50 5.24
N LEU A 565 -17.95 -15.25 5.72
CA LEU A 565 -17.24 -14.16 5.02
C LEU A 565 -15.72 -14.40 4.92
N ASP A 566 -15.14 -15.13 5.87
CA ASP A 566 -13.75 -15.60 5.91
C ASP A 566 -13.52 -16.89 5.08
N GLY A 567 -14.53 -17.39 4.36
CA GLY A 567 -14.38 -18.45 3.37
C GLY A 567 -14.59 -19.88 3.88
N ARG A 568 -15.06 -20.08 5.11
CA ARG A 568 -15.38 -21.41 5.65
C ARG A 568 -16.71 -21.92 5.08
N LYS A 569 -16.71 -23.13 4.48
CA LYS A 569 -17.92 -23.78 3.96
C LYS A 569 -18.87 -24.15 5.11
N LEU A 570 -20.15 -23.80 4.94
CA LEU A 570 -21.26 -24.15 5.82
C LEU A 570 -22.06 -25.31 5.21
N GLY A 571 -22.47 -26.26 6.05
CA GLY A 571 -23.22 -27.45 5.60
C GLY A 571 -24.68 -27.16 5.21
N GLU A 572 -25.24 -26.03 5.66
CA GLU A 572 -26.63 -25.63 5.43
C GLU A 572 -26.77 -24.10 5.46
N LYS A 573 -27.97 -23.58 5.13
CA LYS A 573 -28.26 -22.14 5.18
C LYS A 573 -28.12 -21.64 6.62
N PRO A 574 -27.30 -20.62 6.89
CA PRO A 574 -27.13 -20.07 8.22
C PRO A 574 -28.45 -19.46 8.73
N THR A 575 -28.74 -19.67 10.02
CA THR A 575 -29.96 -19.19 10.71
C THR A 575 -29.70 -17.99 11.61
N GLN A 576 -28.43 -17.69 11.90
CA GLN A 576 -28.04 -16.49 12.63
C GLN A 576 -28.00 -15.27 11.71
N LYS A 577 -28.40 -14.12 12.25
CA LYS A 577 -28.34 -12.84 11.54
C LYS A 577 -26.88 -12.50 11.20
N GLY A 578 -26.57 -12.29 9.92
CA GLY A 578 -25.20 -12.03 9.47
C GLY A 578 -25.03 -12.01 7.95
N ILE A 579 -23.83 -11.64 7.48
CA ILE A 579 -23.47 -11.64 6.05
C ILE A 579 -22.69 -12.91 5.73
N TYR A 580 -23.18 -13.65 4.73
CA TYR A 580 -22.62 -14.92 4.27
C TYR A 580 -22.37 -14.87 2.77
N ILE A 581 -21.68 -15.86 2.23
CA ILE A 581 -21.48 -16.02 0.79
C ILE A 581 -22.30 -17.22 0.32
N TYR A 582 -23.15 -17.00 -0.68
CA TYR A 582 -23.92 -18.05 -1.34
C TYR A 582 -23.67 -17.98 -2.84
N ASN A 583 -23.19 -19.07 -3.45
CA ASN A 583 -22.83 -19.11 -4.87
C ASN A 583 -21.91 -17.94 -5.30
N GLY A 584 -20.92 -17.61 -4.46
CA GLY A 584 -19.95 -16.54 -4.74
C GLY A 584 -20.49 -15.11 -4.60
N LYS A 585 -21.73 -14.93 -4.11
CA LYS A 585 -22.33 -13.62 -3.86
C LYS A 585 -22.57 -13.40 -2.37
N LYS A 586 -22.36 -12.18 -1.88
CA LYS A 586 -22.72 -11.80 -0.51
C LYS A 586 -24.25 -11.83 -0.36
N VAL A 587 -24.73 -12.52 0.67
CA VAL A 587 -26.15 -12.65 1.02
C VAL A 587 -26.28 -12.38 2.52
N MET A 588 -27.19 -11.46 2.87
CA MET A 588 -27.52 -11.16 4.26
C MET A 588 -28.64 -12.09 4.72
N ILE A 589 -28.43 -12.81 5.82
CA ILE A 589 -29.49 -13.51 6.53
C ILE A 589 -29.98 -12.59 7.64
N ASN A 590 -31.28 -12.25 7.59
CA ASN A 590 -32.00 -11.62 8.68
C ASN A 590 -32.77 -12.76 9.36
N GLY A 591 -32.32 -13.15 10.55
CA GLY A 591 -32.79 -14.33 11.29
C GLY A 591 -34.30 -14.41 11.46
#